data_AF-A0A552V1D9-F1
#
_entry.id   AF-A0A552V1D9-F1
#
_cell.length_a   1.000
_cell.length_b   1.000
_cell.length_c   1.000
_cell.angle_alpha   90.00
_cell.angle_beta   90.00
_cell.angle_gamma   90.00
#
_symmetry.space_group_name_H-M   'P 1'
#
loop_
_entity.id
_entity.type
_entity.pdbx_description
1 polymer ?
#
loop_
_entity_poly.entity_id
_entity_poly.type
_entity_poly.pdbx_seq_one_letter_code
_entity_poly.pdbx_strand_id
1 'polypeptide(L)'
;MKNFKFCFALFLSLILFSCQDDDITDQREFEPTTVIVKTNGNVTTQQVFELINSYDHTVSSVDNEVYTSLLAPENLDYVKGYFTDKPYVDANWPVNGYLHYQTNVITIFPRLINIKDPANQAGFLQATQTLQLQQTGKGFIITFHVPAGKENEWANLFRTHNNVEWAELNYISQVITN
;
A
#
# COMPACT_ATOMS: atom_id res chain seq x y z
N MET A 1 -37.45 -25.49 -58.84
CA MET A 1 -38.42 -24.95 -57.85
C MET A 1 -38.55 -25.93 -56.70
N LYS A 2 -38.33 -25.46 -55.46
CA LYS A 2 -38.83 -26.02 -54.18
C LYS A 2 -38.25 -27.40 -53.76
N ASN A 3 -37.70 -27.68 -52.56
CA ASN A 3 -37.54 -27.01 -51.25
C ASN A 3 -36.37 -27.76 -50.55
N PHE A 4 -35.27 -27.13 -50.15
CA PHE A 4 -34.98 -26.65 -48.79
C PHE A 4 -35.81 -27.30 -47.66
N LYS A 5 -35.21 -28.22 -46.88
CA LYS A 5 -35.19 -28.26 -45.40
C LYS A 5 -34.84 -29.66 -44.86
N PHE A 6 -34.20 -29.64 -43.68
CA PHE A 6 -34.02 -30.73 -42.72
C PHE A 6 -32.90 -31.75 -42.98
N CYS A 7 -31.69 -31.40 -42.52
CA CYS A 7 -30.89 -32.22 -41.59
C CYS A 7 -29.72 -31.41 -41.00
N PHE A 8 -29.93 -30.12 -40.71
CA PHE A 8 -29.01 -29.25 -39.97
C PHE A 8 -29.44 -29.20 -38.49
N ALA A 9 -29.64 -30.37 -37.88
CA ALA A 9 -30.20 -30.48 -36.52
C ALA A 9 -29.39 -31.43 -35.63
N LEU A 10 -28.09 -31.60 -35.90
CA LEU A 10 -27.18 -32.38 -35.05
C LEU A 10 -25.84 -31.70 -34.76
N PHE A 11 -25.70 -30.41 -35.13
CA PHE A 11 -24.52 -29.58 -34.84
C PHE A 11 -24.83 -28.43 -33.87
N LEU A 12 -25.99 -28.50 -33.21
CA LEU A 12 -26.44 -27.55 -32.19
C LEU A 12 -26.54 -28.23 -30.81
N SER A 13 -25.63 -29.17 -30.54
CA SER A 13 -25.53 -29.87 -29.24
C SER A 13 -24.19 -29.62 -28.53
N LEU A 14 -23.43 -28.58 -28.95
CA LEU A 14 -22.05 -28.35 -28.52
C LEU A 14 -21.76 -27.00 -27.86
N ILE A 15 -22.76 -26.21 -27.45
CA ILE A 15 -22.49 -24.90 -26.80
C ILE A 15 -23.28 -24.67 -25.51
N LEU A 16 -23.80 -25.72 -24.87
CA LEU A 16 -24.40 -25.63 -23.53
C LEU A 16 -23.48 -26.17 -22.42
N PHE A 17 -22.17 -26.25 -22.67
CA PHE A 17 -21.21 -26.05 -21.58
C PHE A 17 -21.24 -24.57 -21.23
N SER A 18 -22.32 -24.18 -20.56
CA SER A 18 -22.35 -23.01 -19.70
C SER A 18 -21.15 -23.17 -18.77
N CYS A 19 -20.07 -22.43 -19.04
CA CYS A 19 -19.19 -22.01 -17.96
C CYS A 19 -20.09 -21.26 -17.01
N GLN A 20 -20.54 -21.95 -15.98
CA GLN A 20 -20.90 -21.30 -14.75
C GLN A 20 -19.56 -20.73 -14.30
N ASP A 21 -19.34 -19.44 -14.58
CA ASP A 21 -18.37 -18.69 -13.79
C ASP A 21 -18.89 -18.86 -12.37
N ASP A 22 -18.25 -19.76 -11.63
CA ASP A 22 -18.25 -19.67 -10.19
C ASP A 22 -17.60 -18.30 -9.94
N ASP A 23 -18.43 -17.26 -9.96
CA ASP A 23 -18.13 -15.97 -9.36
C ASP A 23 -17.90 -16.33 -7.90
N ILE A 24 -16.63 -16.63 -7.58
CA ILE A 24 -16.14 -16.69 -6.22
C ILE A 24 -16.26 -15.25 -5.74
N THR A 25 -17.47 -14.84 -5.37
CA THR A 25 -17.71 -13.63 -4.62
C THR A 25 -16.84 -13.79 -3.39
N ASP A 26 -15.78 -12.99 -3.33
CA ASP A 26 -14.86 -12.98 -2.22
C ASP A 26 -15.66 -12.74 -0.94
N GLN A 27 -15.89 -13.80 -0.17
CA GLN A 27 -16.73 -13.76 1.03
C GLN A 27 -16.02 -13.13 2.22
N ARG A 28 -14.76 -12.69 2.05
CA ARG A 28 -13.99 -12.05 3.09
C ARG A 28 -14.56 -10.66 3.34
N GLU A 29 -14.82 -10.38 4.61
CA GLU A 29 -15.19 -9.06 5.06
C GLU A 29 -13.98 -8.12 4.90
N PHE A 30 -14.22 -6.89 4.46
CA PHE A 30 -13.21 -5.85 4.37
C PHE A 30 -13.68 -4.60 5.10
N GLU A 31 -12.73 -3.81 5.58
CA GLU A 31 -13.01 -2.53 6.21
C GLU A 31 -13.58 -1.55 5.14
N PRO A 32 -14.83 -1.09 5.30
CA PRO A 32 -15.42 -0.16 4.35
C PRO A 32 -14.58 1.10 4.22
N THR A 33 -14.61 1.73 3.05
CA THR A 33 -13.88 2.96 2.72
C THR A 33 -12.36 2.84 2.66
N THR A 34 -11.76 1.66 2.86
CA THR A 34 -10.29 1.53 2.92
C THR A 34 -9.73 0.74 1.73
N VAL A 35 -8.70 1.31 1.09
CA VAL A 35 -7.89 0.65 0.06
C VAL A 35 -6.42 0.71 0.45
N ILE A 36 -5.76 -0.45 0.43
CA ILE A 36 -4.32 -0.58 0.69
C ILE A 36 -3.58 -0.56 -0.64
N VAL A 37 -2.57 0.28 -0.75
CA VAL A 37 -1.74 0.43 -1.95
C VAL A 37 -0.29 0.14 -1.59
N LYS A 38 0.34 -0.77 -2.32
CA LYS A 38 1.78 -1.01 -2.27
C LYS A 38 2.47 -0.37 -3.45
N THR A 39 3.46 0.47 -3.18
CA THR A 39 4.34 0.97 -4.25
C THR A 39 5.44 -0.04 -4.54
N ASN A 40 5.97 0.02 -5.76
CA ASN A 40 7.18 -0.73 -6.09
C ASN A 40 8.40 -0.23 -5.25
N GLY A 41 9.51 -0.96 -5.30
CA GLY A 41 10.73 -0.62 -4.54
C GLY A 41 11.60 0.49 -5.12
N ASN A 42 11.28 1.07 -6.28
CA ASN A 42 12.05 2.17 -6.87
C ASN A 42 11.41 3.55 -6.61
N VAL A 43 10.19 3.56 -6.08
CA VAL A 43 9.46 4.78 -5.72
C VAL A 43 10.09 5.42 -4.50
N THR A 44 10.41 6.70 -4.60
CA THR A 44 10.96 7.50 -3.51
C THR A 44 9.86 8.00 -2.57
N THR A 45 10.22 8.38 -1.34
CA THR A 45 9.32 9.07 -0.40
C THR A 45 8.62 10.27 -1.03
N GLN A 46 9.33 11.07 -1.82
CA GLN A 46 8.76 12.24 -2.48
C GLN A 46 7.70 11.84 -3.51
N GLN A 47 7.95 10.81 -4.32
CA GLN A 47 6.98 10.30 -5.27
C GLN A 47 5.73 9.69 -4.58
N VAL A 48 5.90 9.10 -3.39
CA VAL A 48 4.74 8.70 -2.57
C VAL A 48 3.91 9.90 -2.15
N PHE A 49 4.55 10.98 -1.70
CA PHE A 49 3.83 12.19 -1.33
C PHE A 49 3.13 12.82 -2.54
N GLU A 50 3.75 12.82 -3.71
CA GLU A 50 3.12 13.24 -4.97
C GLU A 50 1.89 12.38 -5.31
N LEU A 51 1.97 11.05 -5.16
CA LEU A 51 0.83 10.13 -5.34
C LEU A 51 -0.30 10.42 -4.33
N ILE A 52 0.03 10.65 -3.07
CA ILE A 52 -0.97 11.00 -2.04
C ILE A 52 -1.62 12.35 -2.37
N ASN A 53 -0.85 13.29 -2.90
CA ASN A 53 -1.32 14.63 -3.24
C ASN A 53 -2.13 14.68 -4.54
N SER A 54 -1.99 13.69 -5.45
CA SER A 54 -2.78 13.65 -6.69
C SER A 54 -4.26 13.34 -6.47
N TYR A 55 -4.65 12.93 -5.26
CA TYR A 55 -6.00 12.55 -4.91
C TYR A 55 -6.54 13.36 -3.73
N ASP A 56 -7.83 13.68 -3.73
CA ASP A 56 -8.51 14.30 -2.59
C ASP A 56 -9.02 13.23 -1.63
N HIS A 57 -8.08 12.42 -1.13
CA HIS A 57 -8.32 11.33 -0.19
C HIS A 57 -7.48 11.53 1.06
N THR A 58 -8.04 11.13 2.20
CA THR A 58 -7.26 11.03 3.43
C THR A 58 -6.46 9.73 3.42
N VAL A 59 -5.34 9.74 4.13
CA VAL A 59 -4.43 8.60 4.27
C VAL A 59 -4.24 8.34 5.75
N SER A 60 -4.55 7.13 6.20
CA SER A 60 -4.42 6.76 7.61
C SER A 60 -2.96 6.54 7.97
N SER A 61 -2.22 5.81 7.12
CA SER A 61 -0.78 5.61 7.32
C SER A 61 -0.01 5.35 6.03
N VAL A 62 1.29 5.62 6.10
CA VAL A 62 2.31 5.19 5.14
C VAL A 62 3.40 4.44 5.92
N ASP A 63 3.64 3.18 5.60
CA ASP A 63 4.58 2.32 6.34
C ASP A 63 5.31 1.32 5.43
N ASN A 64 5.96 0.34 6.07
CA ASN A 64 6.70 -0.77 5.45
C ASN A 64 7.96 -0.38 4.65
N GLU A 65 8.22 0.91 4.47
CA GLU A 65 9.49 1.38 3.92
C GLU A 65 10.61 1.28 4.97
N VAL A 66 11.82 0.98 4.50
CA VAL A 66 13.00 0.81 5.34
C VAL A 66 13.99 1.93 5.06
N TYR A 67 14.53 2.52 6.11
CA TYR A 67 15.56 3.53 5.99
C TYR A 67 16.81 3.13 6.76
N THR A 68 17.98 3.38 6.16
CA THR A 68 19.27 3.25 6.84
C THR A 68 19.90 4.62 7.07
N SER A 69 20.45 4.87 8.25
CA SER A 69 21.19 6.10 8.54
C SER A 69 22.69 5.91 8.34
N LEU A 70 23.36 6.92 7.79
CA LEU A 70 24.82 6.98 7.72
C LEU A 70 25.47 7.52 9.00
N LEU A 71 24.68 7.89 10.02
CA LEU A 71 25.22 8.29 11.33
C LEU A 71 25.92 7.12 12.02
N ALA A 72 26.83 7.45 12.93
CA ALA A 72 27.58 6.44 13.68
C ALA A 72 26.64 5.59 14.57
N PRO A 73 26.92 4.28 14.77
CA PRO A 73 26.00 3.32 15.39
C PRO A 73 25.48 3.73 16.78
N GLU A 74 26.29 4.43 17.56
CA GLU A 74 25.93 4.97 18.88
C GLU A 74 24.77 5.98 18.84
N ASN A 75 24.42 6.50 17.66
CA ASN A 75 23.34 7.45 17.47
C ASN A 75 21.96 6.79 17.25
N LEU A 76 21.83 5.46 17.39
CA LEU A 76 20.53 4.78 17.20
C LEU A 76 19.40 5.42 18.02
N ASP A 77 19.63 5.68 19.30
CA ASP A 77 18.61 6.26 20.18
C ASP A 77 18.33 7.72 19.84
N TYR A 78 19.34 8.47 19.39
CA TYR A 78 19.16 9.82 18.86
C TYR A 78 18.28 9.81 17.59
N VAL A 79 18.55 8.89 16.65
CA VAL A 79 17.77 8.75 15.42
C VAL A 79 16.30 8.43 15.73
N LYS A 80 16.05 7.48 16.65
CA LYS A 80 14.68 7.15 17.08
C LYS A 80 14.01 8.32 17.80
N GLY A 81 14.72 8.95 18.73
CA GLY A 81 14.24 10.07 19.55
C GLY A 81 13.97 11.35 18.74
N TYR A 82 14.62 11.54 17.59
CA TYR A 82 14.36 12.69 16.73
C TYR A 82 12.91 12.74 16.22
N PHE A 83 12.29 11.56 16.08
CA PHE A 83 10.92 11.42 15.64
C PHE A 83 9.90 11.56 16.78
N THR A 84 10.35 11.61 18.03
CA THR A 84 9.49 11.85 19.18
C THR A 84 8.79 13.20 19.03
N ASP A 85 7.49 13.20 19.32
CA ASP A 85 6.58 14.36 19.23
C ASP A 85 6.40 14.96 17.83
N LYS A 86 6.88 14.28 16.77
CA LYS A 86 6.59 14.72 15.40
C LYS A 86 5.12 14.43 15.08
N PRO A 87 4.35 15.41 14.53
CA PRO A 87 2.92 15.25 14.25
C PRO A 87 2.59 14.18 13.19
N TYR A 88 3.62 13.71 12.48
CA TYR A 88 3.54 12.65 11.48
C TYR A 88 4.00 11.28 11.99
N VAL A 89 4.19 11.11 13.30
CA VAL A 89 4.51 9.83 13.94
C VAL A 89 3.51 9.58 15.06
N ASP A 90 2.95 8.37 15.11
CA ASP A 90 2.01 8.00 16.18
C ASP A 90 2.77 7.77 17.49
N ALA A 91 2.35 8.41 18.57
CA ALA A 91 2.93 8.22 19.90
C ALA A 91 2.79 6.78 20.42
N ASN A 92 1.74 6.06 20.01
CA ASN A 92 1.53 4.65 20.34
C ASN A 92 2.33 3.71 19.44
N TRP A 93 2.83 4.21 18.31
CA TRP A 93 3.69 3.48 17.38
C TRP A 93 4.96 4.28 17.08
N PRO A 94 5.85 4.42 18.07
CA PRO A 94 7.08 5.18 17.89
C PRO A 94 7.96 4.53 16.82
N VAL A 95 8.85 5.33 16.22
CA VAL A 95 9.81 4.83 15.23
C VAL A 95 10.70 3.76 15.87
N ASN A 96 10.63 2.56 15.31
CA ASN A 96 11.46 1.44 15.70
C ASN A 96 12.69 1.32 14.79
N GLY A 97 13.71 0.64 15.29
CA GLY A 97 14.94 0.40 14.54
C GLY A 97 15.96 -0.44 15.30
N TYR A 98 16.99 -0.88 14.60
CA TYR A 98 18.07 -1.71 15.12
C TYR A 98 19.42 -1.38 14.44
N LEU A 99 20.52 -1.86 15.01
CA LEU A 99 21.82 -1.90 14.36
C LEU A 99 21.98 -3.21 13.60
N HIS A 100 22.26 -3.14 12.30
CA HIS A 100 22.48 -4.34 11.51
C HIS A 100 23.73 -5.08 12.02
N TYR A 101 23.59 -6.37 12.37
CA TYR A 101 24.58 -7.12 13.14
C TYR A 101 25.98 -7.23 12.50
N GLN A 102 26.08 -7.17 11.17
CA GLN A 102 27.36 -7.24 10.45
C GLN A 102 27.97 -5.87 10.15
N THR A 103 27.12 -4.89 9.86
CA THR A 103 27.57 -3.62 9.29
C THR A 103 27.48 -2.48 10.29
N ASN A 104 26.83 -2.70 11.43
CA ASN A 104 26.47 -1.70 12.44
C ASN A 104 25.66 -0.52 11.87
N VAL A 105 25.07 -0.66 10.68
CA VAL A 105 24.24 0.39 10.08
C VAL A 105 22.93 0.49 10.85
N ILE A 106 22.58 1.71 11.25
CA ILE A 106 21.28 2.02 11.86
C ILE A 106 20.19 1.79 10.80
N THR A 107 19.24 0.93 11.10
CA THR A 107 18.06 0.65 10.26
C THR A 107 16.80 1.02 11.03
N ILE A 108 15.90 1.80 10.43
CA ILE A 108 14.64 2.22 11.04
C ILE A 108 13.43 1.95 10.13
N PHE A 109 12.27 1.85 10.77
CA PHE A 109 10.98 1.52 10.15
C PHE A 109 9.94 2.56 10.59
N PRO A 110 9.93 3.76 9.99
CA PRO A 110 8.96 4.77 10.33
C PRO A 110 7.58 4.38 9.79
N ARG A 111 6.55 4.55 10.62
CA ARG A 111 5.14 4.55 10.22
C ARG A 111 4.65 5.99 10.27
N LEU A 112 4.32 6.55 9.12
CA LEU A 112 3.90 7.93 8.99
C LEU A 112 2.38 8.01 9.08
N ILE A 113 1.88 8.99 9.84
CA ILE A 113 0.47 9.35 9.94
C ILE A 113 0.30 10.82 9.57
N ASN A 114 -0.96 11.27 9.38
CA ASN A 114 -1.26 12.68 9.06
C ASN A 114 -0.47 13.24 7.87
N ILE A 115 -0.03 12.36 6.96
CA ILE A 115 0.94 12.71 5.92
C ILE A 115 0.29 13.35 4.70
N LYS A 116 -1.02 13.60 4.74
CA LYS A 116 -1.74 14.45 3.78
C LYS A 116 -1.42 15.94 3.98
N ASP A 117 -1.00 16.34 5.19
CA ASP A 117 -0.56 17.70 5.48
C ASP A 117 0.82 17.97 4.83
N PRO A 118 0.95 18.97 3.94
CA PRO A 118 2.22 19.31 3.32
C PRO A 118 3.33 19.69 4.31
N ALA A 119 3.00 20.28 5.46
CA ALA A 119 3.98 20.61 6.49
C ALA A 119 4.59 19.35 7.12
N ASN A 120 3.78 18.30 7.29
CA ASN A 120 4.23 16.99 7.76
C ASN A 120 5.12 16.29 6.74
N GLN A 121 4.76 16.35 5.46
CA GLN A 121 5.58 15.85 4.37
C GLN A 121 6.96 16.54 4.36
N ALA A 122 6.98 17.87 4.40
CA ALA A 122 8.20 18.65 4.45
C ALA A 122 9.04 18.34 5.71
N GLY A 123 8.40 18.22 6.87
CA GLY A 123 9.07 17.87 8.13
C GLY A 123 9.73 16.48 8.06
N PHE A 124 9.07 15.50 7.46
CA PHE A 124 9.66 14.17 7.27
C PHE A 124 10.84 14.21 6.27
N LEU A 125 10.72 14.92 5.16
CA LEU A 125 11.83 15.10 4.21
C LEU A 125 13.03 15.83 4.84
N GLN A 126 12.78 16.78 5.75
CA GLN A 126 13.85 17.42 6.51
C GLN A 126 14.51 16.43 7.50
N ALA A 127 13.71 15.56 8.13
CA ALA A 127 14.22 14.52 9.02
C ALA A 127 15.13 13.54 8.27
N THR A 128 14.77 13.14 7.04
CA THR A 128 15.62 12.24 6.24
C THR A 128 16.98 12.87 5.93
N GLN A 129 17.02 14.18 5.63
CA GLN A 129 18.28 14.90 5.41
C GLN A 129 19.10 15.02 6.71
N THR A 130 18.46 15.45 7.80
CA THR A 130 19.11 15.71 9.10
C THR A 130 19.72 14.44 9.69
N LEU A 131 19.01 13.32 9.57
CA LEU A 131 19.43 12.02 10.09
C LEU A 131 20.20 11.19 9.06
N GLN A 132 20.52 11.76 7.90
CA GLN A 132 21.23 11.09 6.80
C GLN A 132 20.59 9.74 6.42
N LEU A 133 19.27 9.72 6.34
CA LEU A 133 18.49 8.53 6.01
C LEU A 133 18.50 8.27 4.52
N GLN A 134 18.76 7.03 4.16
CA GLN A 134 18.67 6.49 2.82
C GLN A 134 17.56 5.46 2.78
N GLN A 135 16.67 5.57 1.80
CA GLN A 135 15.62 4.59 1.57
C GLN A 135 16.25 3.32 0.99
N THR A 136 15.96 2.16 1.59
CA THR A 136 16.53 0.86 1.19
C THR A 136 15.51 -0.28 1.15
N GLY A 137 14.24 -0.02 1.44
CA GLY A 137 13.21 -1.03 1.45
C GLY A 137 12.67 -1.34 0.06
N LYS A 138 11.50 -1.98 0.04
CA LYS A 138 10.86 -2.51 -1.17
C LYS A 138 9.55 -1.77 -1.48
N GLY A 139 9.50 -0.48 -1.19
CA GLY A 139 8.33 0.36 -1.39
C GLY A 139 7.44 0.46 -0.16
N PHE A 140 6.47 1.33 -0.28
CA PHE A 140 5.60 1.79 0.80
C PHE A 140 4.27 1.07 0.76
N ILE A 141 3.69 0.80 1.92
CA ILE A 141 2.28 0.45 2.05
C ILE A 141 1.54 1.70 2.50
N ILE A 142 0.49 2.06 1.77
CA ILE A 142 -0.30 3.28 1.97
C ILE A 142 -1.75 2.87 2.17
N THR A 143 -2.38 3.36 3.24
CA THR A 143 -3.79 3.10 3.52
C THR A 143 -4.61 4.35 3.15
N PHE A 144 -5.30 4.30 2.02
CA PHE A 144 -6.18 5.37 1.55
C PHE A 144 -7.60 5.18 2.05
N HIS A 145 -8.25 6.28 2.42
CA HIS A 145 -9.70 6.32 2.57
C HIS A 145 -10.36 6.86 1.31
N VAL A 146 -11.26 6.06 0.74
CA VAL A 146 -11.98 6.33 -0.51
C VAL A 146 -13.49 6.39 -0.25
N PRO A 147 -14.29 6.96 -1.17
CA PRO A 147 -15.74 7.00 -1.00
C PRO A 147 -16.34 5.60 -0.80
N ALA A 148 -17.30 5.48 0.12
CA ALA A 148 -17.96 4.21 0.42
C ALA A 148 -18.60 3.58 -0.83
N GLY A 149 -18.40 2.28 -1.02
CA GLY A 149 -18.89 1.54 -2.19
C GLY A 149 -18.08 1.76 -3.47
N LYS A 150 -16.95 2.48 -3.40
CA LYS A 150 -16.03 2.71 -4.52
C LYS A 150 -14.67 2.05 -4.33
N GLU A 151 -14.50 1.21 -3.31
CA GLU A 151 -13.24 0.59 -2.93
C GLU A 151 -12.63 -0.23 -4.08
N ASN A 152 -13.44 -1.04 -4.76
CA ASN A 152 -13.02 -1.81 -5.93
C ASN A 152 -12.62 -0.91 -7.12
N GLU A 153 -13.38 0.16 -7.37
CA GLU A 153 -13.08 1.13 -8.44
C GLU A 153 -11.73 1.80 -8.19
N TRP A 154 -11.49 2.25 -6.96
CA TRP A 154 -10.24 2.90 -6.56
C TRP A 154 -9.06 1.93 -6.52
N ALA A 155 -9.24 0.71 -6.02
CA ALA A 155 -8.19 -0.32 -6.07
C ALA A 155 -7.77 -0.59 -7.52
N ASN A 156 -8.73 -0.72 -8.44
CA ASN A 156 -8.45 -0.86 -9.87
C ASN A 156 -7.73 0.36 -10.44
N LEU A 157 -8.16 1.58 -10.09
CA LEU A 157 -7.49 2.80 -10.55
C LEU A 157 -6.04 2.87 -10.06
N PHE A 158 -5.78 2.59 -8.78
CA PHE A 158 -4.42 2.62 -8.23
C PHE A 158 -3.49 1.63 -8.93
N ARG A 159 -3.96 0.43 -9.29
CA ARG A 159 -3.18 -0.56 -10.07
C ARG A 159 -2.74 -0.07 -11.44
N THR A 160 -3.38 0.97 -12.00
CA THR A 160 -2.98 1.54 -13.31
C THR A 160 -1.73 2.42 -13.23
N HIS A 161 -1.29 2.80 -12.01
CA HIS A 161 -0.08 3.59 -11.85
C HIS A 161 1.17 2.71 -11.97
N ASN A 162 2.12 3.12 -12.81
CA ASN A 162 3.42 2.43 -12.97
C ASN A 162 4.23 2.32 -11.66
N ASN A 163 3.92 3.18 -10.69
CA ASN A 163 4.59 3.25 -9.39
C ASN A 163 3.93 2.33 -8.33
N VAL A 164 2.80 1.71 -8.66
CA VAL A 164 2.05 0.81 -7.78
C VAL A 164 2.32 -0.63 -8.19
N GLU A 165 2.71 -1.45 -7.22
CA GLU A 165 2.92 -2.89 -7.40
C GLU A 165 1.58 -3.65 -7.29
N TRP A 166 0.79 -3.31 -6.28
CA TRP A 166 -0.57 -3.79 -6.12
C TRP A 166 -1.41 -2.81 -5.31
N ALA A 167 -2.73 -2.89 -5.45
CA ALA A 167 -3.68 -2.21 -4.59
C ALA A 167 -4.85 -3.14 -4.31
N GLU A 168 -5.34 -3.21 -3.08
CA GLU A 168 -6.35 -4.18 -2.64
C GLU A 168 -7.29 -3.58 -1.58
N LEU A 169 -8.43 -4.22 -1.38
CA LEU A 169 -9.35 -3.88 -0.30
C LEU A 169 -8.70 -4.27 1.04
N ASN A 170 -8.98 -3.53 2.10
CA ASN A 170 -8.46 -3.86 3.43
C ASN A 170 -9.26 -4.99 4.09
N TYR A 171 -8.95 -6.25 3.77
CA TYR A 171 -9.67 -7.39 4.32
C TYR A 171 -9.45 -7.55 5.83
N ILE A 172 -10.55 -7.74 6.56
CA ILE A 172 -10.53 -8.02 8.00
C ILE A 172 -10.14 -9.48 8.16
N SER A 173 -8.99 -9.73 8.78
CA SER A 173 -8.58 -11.10 9.12
C SER A 173 -9.44 -11.62 10.27
N GLN A 174 -10.25 -12.64 10.01
CA GLN A 174 -10.86 -13.43 11.09
C GLN A 174 -9.81 -14.40 11.63
N VAL A 175 -9.37 -14.22 12.88
CA VAL A 175 -8.58 -15.23 13.57
C VAL A 175 -9.54 -16.34 13.99
N ILE A 176 -9.56 -17.45 13.23
CA ILE A 176 -10.22 -18.67 13.68
C ILE A 176 -9.28 -19.33 14.68
N THR A 177 -9.55 -19.18 15.97
CA THR A 177 -8.91 -19.99 17.01
C THR A 177 -9.48 -21.41 16.93
N ASN A 178 -8.66 -22.38 16.55
CA ASN A 178 -8.97 -23.81 16.65
C ASN A 178 -8.84 -24.31 18.09
#